data_AF-A0A6G0XSK8-F1
#
_entry.id   AF-A0A6G0XSK8-F1
#
_cell.length_a   1.000
_cell.length_b   1.000
_cell.length_c   1.000
_cell.angle_alpha   90.00
_cell.angle_beta   90.00
_cell.angle_gamma   90.00
#
_symmetry.space_group_name_H-M   'P 1'
#
loop_
_entity.id
_entity.type
_entity.pdbx_description
1 polymer ?
#
loop_
_entity_poly.entity_id
_entity_poly.type
_entity_poly.pdbx_seq_one_letter_code
_entity_poly.pdbx_strand_id
1 'polypeptide(L)'
;MGVWQTNRYMWKVDLIEQRKKHLDTPVQPLPNDATFGNAPEDLEFRPLELEGKFVPNTTFYLYPRSPPIDMQDTKGRVTSGGYIYQLFQRPNGTSVMVNRGWLPKADMEEHMKLPDAPSKTEKIVGLIVQGEEEKTFSPPNEPQKRHFFWLDQPKLAKAMGNTEYVPVLVDQLANEDEARPVGEPLRKMKQNYLGFYMTPWKHAMYAGIWYTLAILGTGMVFHRFRSTARRAAKSKSA
;
A
#
# COMPACT_ATOMS: atom_id res chain seq x y z
N MET A 1 -4.27 -13.25 23.41
CA MET A 1 -3.35 -12.99 22.26
C MET A 1 -3.40 -14.07 21.18
N GLY A 2 -3.33 -15.38 21.50
CA GLY A 2 -3.43 -16.45 20.49
C GLY A 2 -4.68 -16.37 19.60
N VAL A 3 -5.87 -16.26 20.20
CA VAL A 3 -7.14 -16.13 19.46
C VAL A 3 -7.15 -14.91 18.53
N TRP A 4 -6.64 -13.77 19.00
CA TRP A 4 -6.53 -12.57 18.18
C TRP A 4 -5.61 -12.77 16.97
N GLN A 5 -4.48 -13.45 17.15
CA GLN A 5 -3.58 -13.79 16.04
C GLN A 5 -4.26 -14.73 15.03
N THR A 6 -5.03 -15.71 15.50
CA THR A 6 -5.82 -16.60 14.64
C THR A 6 -6.87 -15.82 13.83
N ASN A 7 -7.61 -14.91 14.47
CA ASN A 7 -8.60 -14.08 13.77
C ASN A 7 -7.93 -13.19 12.72
N ARG A 8 -6.76 -12.61 13.03
CA ARG A 8 -5.99 -11.80 12.08
C ARG A 8 -5.45 -12.63 10.91
N TYR A 9 -5.07 -13.88 11.14
CA TYR A 9 -4.73 -14.82 10.08
C TYR A 9 -5.90 -15.01 9.12
N MET A 10 -7.08 -15.40 9.62
CA MET A 10 -8.26 -15.67 8.79
C MET A 10 -8.66 -14.43 7.99
N TRP A 11 -8.79 -13.28 8.65
CA TRP A 11 -9.07 -12.01 7.99
C TRP A 11 -8.07 -11.67 6.89
N LYS A 12 -6.77 -11.89 7.12
CA LYS A 12 -5.73 -11.64 6.11
C LYS A 12 -5.85 -12.57 4.92
N VAL A 13 -6.19 -13.84 5.14
CA VAL A 13 -6.40 -14.82 4.06
C VAL A 13 -7.58 -14.37 3.19
N ASP A 14 -8.72 -14.05 3.82
CA ASP A 14 -9.92 -13.60 3.11
C ASP A 14 -9.66 -12.31 2.31
N LEU A 15 -8.91 -11.37 2.89
CA LEU A 15 -8.53 -10.13 2.23
C LEU A 15 -7.65 -10.38 1.00
N ILE A 16 -6.66 -11.28 1.10
CA ILE A 16 -5.80 -11.65 -0.02
C ILE A 16 -6.63 -12.30 -1.13
N GLU A 17 -7.56 -13.20 -0.77
CA GLU A 17 -8.40 -13.89 -1.74
C GLU A 17 -9.35 -12.94 -2.48
N GLN A 18 -10.02 -12.03 -1.75
CA GLN A 18 -10.87 -11.01 -2.35
C GLN A 18 -10.08 -10.09 -3.29
N ARG A 19 -8.93 -9.60 -2.84
CA ARG A 19 -8.07 -8.74 -3.67
C ARG A 19 -7.56 -9.48 -4.90
N LYS A 20 -7.21 -10.77 -4.78
CA LYS A 20 -6.81 -11.59 -5.92
C LYS A 20 -7.93 -11.70 -6.95
N LYS A 21 -9.17 -11.94 -6.51
CA LYS A 21 -10.35 -11.97 -7.41
C LYS A 21 -10.49 -10.66 -8.19
N HIS A 22 -10.26 -9.51 -7.57
CA HIS A 22 -10.31 -8.21 -8.25
C HIS A 22 -9.17 -8.04 -9.26
N LEU A 23 -7.92 -8.38 -8.87
CA LEU A 23 -6.73 -8.24 -9.73
C LEU A 23 -6.77 -9.14 -10.96
N ASP A 24 -7.39 -10.32 -10.83
CA ASP A 24 -7.56 -11.31 -11.90
C ASP A 24 -8.73 -10.96 -12.85
N THR A 25 -9.46 -9.86 -12.60
CA THR A 25 -10.49 -9.42 -13.55
C THR A 25 -9.87 -8.90 -14.85
N PRO A 26 -10.57 -9.05 -16.01
CA PRO A 26 -10.14 -8.45 -17.25
C PRO A 26 -10.02 -6.93 -17.13
N VAL A 27 -9.04 -6.36 -17.85
CA VAL A 27 -8.85 -4.91 -17.93
C VAL A 27 -10.11 -4.26 -18.50
N GLN A 28 -10.62 -3.24 -17.81
CA GLN A 28 -11.83 -2.51 -18.20
C GLN A 28 -11.54 -1.01 -18.31
N PRO A 29 -12.27 -0.24 -19.13
CA PRO A 29 -12.10 1.21 -19.15
C PRO A 29 -12.52 1.83 -17.80
N LEU A 30 -11.76 2.81 -17.32
CA LEU A 30 -12.17 3.60 -16.16
C LEU A 30 -13.48 4.37 -16.46
N PRO A 31 -14.53 4.28 -15.62
CA PRO A 31 -15.77 5.02 -15.84
C PRO A 31 -15.54 6.53 -15.99
N ASN A 32 -16.28 7.15 -16.90
CA ASN A 32 -16.07 8.54 -17.30
C ASN A 32 -16.27 9.55 -16.16
N ASP A 33 -17.19 9.25 -15.25
CA ASP A 33 -17.61 10.07 -14.12
C ASP A 33 -16.98 9.65 -12.79
N ALA A 34 -16.00 8.73 -12.80
CA ALA A 34 -15.33 8.28 -11.58
C ALA A 34 -14.55 9.43 -10.90
N THR A 35 -14.92 9.70 -9.66
CA THR A 35 -14.31 10.65 -8.71
C THR A 35 -14.11 9.94 -7.37
N PHE A 36 -13.29 10.53 -6.49
CA PHE A 36 -13.04 9.99 -5.15
C PHE A 36 -14.33 9.71 -4.34
N GLY A 37 -15.39 10.49 -4.53
CA GLY A 37 -16.64 10.38 -3.75
C GLY A 37 -17.72 9.48 -4.35
N ASN A 38 -17.60 9.05 -5.63
CA ASN A 38 -18.62 8.25 -6.31
C ASN A 38 -18.07 6.98 -6.98
N ALA A 39 -16.75 6.79 -7.00
CA ALA A 39 -16.17 5.57 -7.52
C ALA A 39 -16.63 4.39 -6.66
N PRO A 40 -17.28 3.37 -7.24
CA PRO A 40 -17.70 2.19 -6.51
C PRO A 40 -16.52 1.52 -5.79
N GLU A 41 -16.71 1.15 -4.52
CA GLU A 41 -15.68 0.45 -3.74
C GLU A 41 -15.20 -0.85 -4.41
N ASP A 42 -16.08 -1.49 -5.18
CA ASP A 42 -15.76 -2.74 -5.88
C ASP A 42 -14.80 -2.56 -7.06
N LEU A 43 -14.54 -1.32 -7.51
CA LEU A 43 -13.50 -1.02 -8.50
C LEU A 43 -12.09 -1.01 -7.91
N GLU A 44 -11.93 -0.93 -6.58
CA GLU A 44 -10.61 -0.95 -5.95
C GLU A 44 -9.88 -2.26 -6.29
N PHE A 45 -8.60 -2.14 -6.67
CA PHE A 45 -7.77 -3.26 -7.14
C PHE A 45 -8.24 -3.98 -8.41
N ARG A 46 -9.21 -3.45 -9.17
CA ARG A 46 -9.48 -3.95 -10.53
C ARG A 46 -8.56 -3.28 -11.56
N PRO A 47 -8.03 -4.02 -12.54
CA PRO A 47 -7.25 -3.43 -13.63
C PRO A 47 -8.12 -2.52 -14.50
N LEU A 48 -7.74 -1.25 -14.59
CA LEU A 48 -8.46 -0.25 -15.35
C LEU A 48 -7.54 0.40 -16.39
N GLU A 49 -8.02 0.46 -17.63
CA GLU A 49 -7.36 1.19 -18.72
C GLU A 49 -7.81 2.67 -18.71
N LEU A 50 -6.83 3.54 -18.91
CA LEU A 50 -7.00 4.97 -19.07
C LEU A 50 -6.27 5.43 -20.32
N GLU A 51 -6.89 6.30 -21.08
CA GLU A 51 -6.26 7.03 -22.19
C GLU A 51 -6.29 8.52 -21.88
N GLY A 52 -5.22 9.23 -22.24
CA GLY A 52 -5.10 10.64 -21.93
C GLY A 52 -3.66 11.14 -22.00
N LYS A 53 -3.42 12.26 -21.32
CA LYS A 53 -2.12 12.92 -21.30
C LYS A 53 -1.76 13.37 -19.90
N PHE A 54 -0.50 13.22 -19.51
CA PHE A 54 -0.01 13.86 -18.29
C PHE A 54 0.00 15.39 -18.44
N VAL A 55 -0.49 16.08 -17.41
CA VAL A 55 -0.56 17.54 -17.36
C VAL A 55 0.78 18.06 -16.85
N PRO A 56 1.49 18.91 -17.62
CA PRO A 56 2.74 19.51 -17.18
C PRO A 56 2.54 20.38 -15.93
N ASN A 57 3.58 20.51 -15.11
CA ASN A 57 3.62 21.27 -13.85
C ASN A 57 2.67 20.79 -12.76
N THR A 58 2.13 19.58 -12.87
CA THR A 58 1.27 18.95 -11.85
C THR A 58 1.95 17.77 -11.13
N THR A 59 3.27 17.66 -11.24
CA THR A 59 4.06 16.60 -10.61
C THR A 59 4.33 16.92 -9.13
N PHE A 60 3.94 16.00 -8.25
CA PHE A 60 4.11 16.07 -6.79
C PHE A 60 4.79 14.79 -6.27
N TYR A 61 5.48 14.92 -5.14
CA TYR A 61 6.33 13.86 -4.61
C TYR A 61 5.90 13.47 -3.20
N LEU A 62 5.74 12.17 -2.97
CA LEU A 62 5.42 11.58 -1.66
C LEU A 62 6.66 10.89 -1.10
N TYR A 63 7.33 11.51 -0.12
CA TYR A 63 8.56 10.98 0.49
C TYR A 63 8.77 11.47 1.93
N PRO A 64 9.53 10.76 2.78
CA PRO A 64 10.24 9.50 2.51
C PRO A 64 9.31 8.27 2.51
N ARG A 65 9.57 7.30 1.63
CA ARG A 65 8.90 5.99 1.61
C ARG A 65 9.91 4.87 1.42
N SER A 66 9.68 3.75 2.09
CA SER A 66 10.45 2.53 1.90
C SER A 66 10.30 2.01 0.46
N PRO A 67 11.32 1.29 -0.05
CA PRO A 67 11.21 0.64 -1.36
C PRO A 67 10.01 -0.32 -1.41
N PRO A 68 9.37 -0.49 -2.57
CA PRO A 68 8.37 -1.54 -2.76
C PRO A 68 8.99 -2.94 -2.55
N ILE A 69 8.15 -3.96 -2.32
CA ILE A 69 8.59 -5.28 -1.84
C ILE A 69 9.55 -5.98 -2.83
N ASP A 70 9.37 -5.76 -4.13
CA ASP A 70 10.22 -6.27 -5.22
C ASP A 70 11.62 -5.63 -5.29
N MET A 71 11.87 -4.53 -4.59
CA MET A 71 13.21 -3.93 -4.44
C MET A 71 13.97 -4.42 -3.22
N GLN A 72 13.41 -5.31 -2.39
CA GLN A 72 14.13 -5.83 -1.22
C GLN A 72 15.24 -6.84 -1.59
N ASP A 73 15.23 -7.40 -2.80
CA ASP A 73 16.21 -8.41 -3.25
C ASP A 73 17.48 -7.82 -3.90
N THR A 74 17.52 -6.50 -4.15
CA THR A 74 18.71 -5.84 -4.69
C THR A 74 19.62 -5.36 -3.55
N LYS A 75 20.45 -6.29 -3.05
CA LYS A 75 21.74 -6.07 -2.37
C LYS A 75 22.01 -4.62 -1.86
N GLY A 76 21.38 -4.24 -0.74
CA GLY A 76 22.03 -3.49 0.33
C GLY A 76 22.33 -1.99 0.18
N ARG A 77 21.58 -1.14 -0.56
CA ARG A 77 21.89 0.31 -0.53
C ARG A 77 20.74 1.32 -0.41
N VAL A 78 19.50 1.00 -0.78
CA VAL A 78 18.42 2.02 -0.78
C VAL A 78 17.39 1.72 0.31
N THR A 79 17.42 2.52 1.37
CA THR A 79 16.48 2.40 2.50
C THR A 79 15.30 3.36 2.40
N SER A 80 15.39 4.36 1.51
CA SER A 80 14.39 5.41 1.35
C SER A 80 14.36 5.95 -0.07
N GLY A 81 13.17 6.35 -0.49
CA GLY A 81 12.87 7.04 -1.74
C GLY A 81 11.47 7.63 -1.65
N GLY A 82 10.69 7.54 -2.71
CA GLY A 82 9.28 7.89 -2.66
C GLY A 82 8.59 7.85 -4.01
N TYR A 83 7.31 8.22 -3.99
CA TYR A 83 6.42 8.08 -5.13
C TYR A 83 6.20 9.40 -5.85
N ILE A 84 6.00 9.31 -7.16
CA ILE A 84 5.71 10.45 -8.03
C ILE A 84 4.24 10.40 -8.41
N TYR A 85 3.51 11.48 -8.14
CA TYR A 85 2.12 11.65 -8.53
C TYR A 85 2.01 12.76 -9.56
N GLN A 86 1.19 12.56 -10.59
CA GLN A 86 0.93 13.57 -11.61
C GLN A 86 -0.51 13.51 -12.08
N LEU A 87 -1.07 14.67 -12.46
CA LEU A 87 -2.43 14.73 -12.98
C LEU A 87 -2.43 14.19 -14.43
N PHE A 88 -3.41 13.34 -14.73
CA PHE A 88 -3.61 12.74 -16.03
C PHE A 88 -4.97 13.17 -16.58
N GLN A 89 -4.95 13.94 -17.67
CA GLN A 89 -6.13 14.50 -18.31
C GLN A 89 -6.69 13.50 -19.33
N ARG A 90 -7.95 13.10 -19.15
CA ARG A 90 -8.67 12.21 -20.06
C ARG A 90 -9.33 13.00 -21.21
N PRO A 91 -9.58 12.37 -22.37
CA PRO A 91 -10.25 13.00 -23.52
C PRO A 91 -11.65 13.54 -23.22
N ASN A 92 -12.34 12.95 -22.24
CA ASN A 92 -13.69 13.34 -21.83
C ASN A 92 -13.73 14.61 -20.95
N GLY A 93 -12.59 15.29 -20.73
CA GLY A 93 -12.49 16.51 -19.93
C GLY A 93 -12.26 16.28 -18.43
N THR A 94 -12.38 15.05 -17.94
CA THR A 94 -12.06 14.72 -16.54
C THR A 94 -10.59 14.35 -16.35
N SER A 95 -10.13 14.33 -15.10
CA SER A 95 -8.74 14.08 -14.73
C SER A 95 -8.65 12.98 -13.68
N VAL A 96 -7.47 12.35 -13.59
CA VAL A 96 -7.12 11.29 -12.64
C VAL A 96 -5.78 11.63 -12.00
N MET A 97 -5.61 11.34 -10.71
CA MET A 97 -4.29 11.43 -10.06
C MET A 97 -3.59 10.10 -10.22
N VAL A 98 -2.44 10.09 -10.89
CA VAL A 98 -1.73 8.84 -11.20
C VAL A 98 -0.44 8.77 -10.39
N ASN A 99 -0.26 7.71 -9.60
CA ASN A 99 1.04 7.32 -9.09
C ASN A 99 1.85 6.70 -10.24
N ARG A 100 2.90 7.40 -10.67
CA ARG A 100 3.77 6.98 -11.78
C ARG A 100 4.83 5.97 -11.37
N GLY A 101 4.97 5.71 -10.06
CA GLY A 101 5.91 4.76 -9.49
C GLY A 101 6.83 5.36 -8.45
N TRP A 102 7.78 4.55 -7.99
CA TRP A 102 8.73 4.86 -6.93
C TRP A 102 10.14 5.10 -7.47
N LEU A 103 10.85 6.06 -6.91
CA LEU A 103 12.27 6.29 -7.17
C LEU A 103 13.09 6.25 -5.88
N PRO A 104 14.34 5.73 -5.93
CA PRO A 104 15.35 5.99 -4.92
C PRO A 104 15.49 7.49 -4.65
N LYS A 105 15.92 7.86 -3.44
CA LYS A 105 16.07 9.28 -3.07
C LYS A 105 16.94 10.07 -4.06
N ALA A 106 18.09 9.52 -4.48
CA ALA A 106 19.00 10.19 -5.42
C ALA A 106 18.33 10.44 -6.78
N ASP A 107 17.77 9.40 -7.37
CA ASP A 107 17.07 9.47 -8.67
C ASP A 107 15.87 10.41 -8.62
N MET A 108 15.16 10.47 -7.49
CA MET A 108 14.06 11.42 -7.30
C MET A 108 14.56 12.87 -7.24
N GLU A 109 15.64 13.15 -6.51
CA GLU A 109 16.24 14.48 -6.44
C GLU A 109 16.75 14.94 -7.82
N GLU A 110 17.19 14.02 -8.67
CA GLU A 110 17.50 14.29 -10.09
C GLU A 110 16.22 14.56 -10.90
N HIS A 111 15.20 13.72 -10.74
CA HIS A 111 13.90 13.89 -11.41
C HIS A 111 13.25 15.24 -11.09
N MET A 112 13.37 15.74 -9.85
CA MET A 112 12.85 17.07 -9.45
C MET A 112 13.48 18.25 -10.20
N LYS A 113 14.70 18.09 -10.73
CA LYS A 113 15.43 19.14 -11.45
C LYS A 113 15.09 19.15 -12.94
N LEU A 114 14.54 18.06 -13.46
CA LEU A 114 14.16 17.94 -14.85
C LEU A 114 12.78 18.57 -15.08
N PRO A 115 12.55 19.21 -16.25
CA PRO A 115 11.21 19.60 -16.63
C PRO A 115 10.35 18.35 -16.84
N ASP A 116 9.03 18.48 -16.65
CA ASP A 116 8.11 17.42 -17.01
C ASP A 116 8.25 17.08 -18.50
N ALA A 117 8.18 15.79 -18.82
CA ALA A 117 8.23 15.32 -20.19
C ALA A 117 7.10 15.96 -21.03
N PRO A 118 7.30 16.14 -22.35
CA PRO A 118 6.27 16.65 -23.23
C PRO A 118 4.97 15.84 -23.12
N SER A 119 3.85 16.55 -23.04
CA SER A 119 2.53 15.93 -22.94
C SER A 119 2.24 15.12 -24.21
N LYS A 120 2.18 13.79 -24.08
CA LYS A 120 1.84 12.85 -25.16
C LYS A 120 0.56 12.10 -24.81
N THR A 121 -0.22 11.74 -25.83
CA THR A 121 -1.32 10.78 -25.63
C THR A 121 -0.74 9.42 -25.36
N GLU A 122 -1.13 8.79 -24.26
CA GLU A 122 -0.76 7.42 -23.95
C GLU A 122 -1.89 6.67 -23.27
N LYS A 123 -1.80 5.34 -23.36
CA LYS A 123 -2.67 4.41 -22.66
C LYS A 123 -1.90 3.83 -21.48
N ILE A 124 -2.53 3.83 -20.32
CA ILE A 124 -1.97 3.25 -19.11
C ILE A 124 -2.98 2.30 -18.49
N VAL A 125 -2.48 1.25 -17.85
CA VAL A 125 -3.28 0.38 -17.00
C VAL A 125 -2.88 0.65 -15.55
N GLY A 126 -3.87 0.80 -14.68
CA GLY A 126 -3.64 1.04 -13.27
C GLY A 126 -4.74 0.45 -12.40
N LEU A 127 -4.56 0.59 -11.09
CA LEU A 127 -5.55 0.19 -10.09
C LEU A 127 -6.03 1.41 -9.34
N ILE A 128 -7.34 1.53 -9.11
CA ILE A 128 -7.82 2.50 -8.12
C ILE A 128 -7.33 2.05 -6.74
N VAL A 129 -6.76 3.01 -6.01
CA VAL A 129 -6.31 2.85 -4.61
C VAL A 129 -6.80 4.04 -3.80
N GLN A 130 -6.89 3.87 -2.49
CA GLN A 130 -7.27 4.95 -1.58
C GLN A 130 -6.06 5.76 -1.11
N GLY A 131 -6.30 7.04 -0.82
CA GLY A 131 -5.35 7.90 -0.11
C GLY A 131 -5.06 7.44 1.33
N GLU A 132 -4.21 8.18 2.02
CA GLU A 132 -3.90 7.96 3.42
C GLU A 132 -4.70 8.92 4.31
N GLU A 133 -5.13 8.43 5.47
CA GLU A 133 -5.71 9.28 6.52
C GLU A 133 -4.62 9.90 7.39
N GLU A 134 -4.89 11.09 7.91
CA GLU A 134 -4.01 11.77 8.87
C GLU A 134 -3.86 10.95 10.15
N LYS A 135 -2.63 10.76 10.61
CA LYS A 135 -2.29 10.09 11.87
C LYS A 135 -1.68 11.08 12.83
N THR A 136 -1.70 10.77 14.12
CA THR A 136 -1.19 11.64 15.19
C THR A 136 0.26 12.12 14.99
N PHE A 137 1.08 11.35 14.27
CA PHE A 137 2.48 11.67 13.99
C PHE A 137 2.76 12.00 12.52
N SER A 138 1.71 12.24 11.73
CA SER A 138 1.85 12.68 10.34
C SER A 138 2.37 14.12 10.30
N PRO A 139 3.54 14.39 9.69
CA PRO A 139 3.99 15.76 9.50
C PRO A 139 3.03 16.51 8.56
N PRO A 140 2.95 17.85 8.66
CA PRO A 140 2.15 18.64 7.75
C PRO A 140 2.71 18.58 6.32
N ASN A 141 1.85 18.24 5.34
CA ASN A 141 2.22 18.28 3.92
C ASN A 141 2.59 19.71 3.46
N GLU A 142 3.53 19.81 2.51
CA GLU A 142 4.08 21.05 1.97
C GLU A 142 3.76 21.22 0.45
N PRO A 143 2.50 21.49 0.07
CA PRO A 143 2.11 21.65 -1.34
C PRO A 143 2.96 22.65 -2.13
N GLN A 144 3.42 23.71 -1.47
CA GLN A 144 4.15 24.80 -2.14
C GLN A 144 5.56 24.38 -2.57
N LYS A 145 6.09 23.31 -1.96
CA LYS A 145 7.34 22.66 -2.37
C LYS A 145 7.11 21.40 -3.20
N ARG A 146 5.87 21.16 -3.65
CA ARG A 146 5.45 19.93 -4.33
C ARG A 146 5.72 18.66 -3.53
N HIS A 147 5.74 18.76 -2.20
CA HIS A 147 6.15 17.69 -1.29
C HIS A 147 5.03 17.31 -0.33
N PHE A 148 4.71 16.02 -0.30
CA PHE A 148 3.78 15.40 0.64
C PHE A 148 4.52 14.34 1.47
N PHE A 149 4.24 14.31 2.77
CA PHE A 149 4.72 13.28 3.69
C PHE A 149 3.77 12.08 3.77
N TRP A 150 2.48 12.32 3.60
CA TRP A 150 1.41 11.33 3.57
C TRP A 150 0.39 11.70 2.50
N LEU A 151 -0.30 10.69 1.97
CA LEU A 151 -1.10 10.81 0.76
C LEU A 151 -2.51 11.38 1.03
N ASP A 152 -2.57 12.65 1.41
CA ASP A 152 -3.82 13.41 1.52
C ASP A 152 -4.40 13.67 0.12
N GLN A 153 -5.35 12.85 -0.29
CA GLN A 153 -5.88 12.88 -1.66
C GLN A 153 -6.61 14.19 -2.01
N PRO A 154 -7.53 14.74 -1.18
CA PRO A 154 -8.13 16.04 -1.45
C PRO A 154 -7.12 17.19 -1.51
N LYS A 155 -6.14 17.23 -0.60
CA LYS A 155 -5.12 18.28 -0.59
C LYS A 155 -4.17 18.17 -1.77
N LEU A 156 -3.84 16.95 -2.20
CA LEU A 156 -3.05 16.69 -3.41
C LEU A 156 -3.79 17.16 -4.67
N ALA A 157 -5.07 16.83 -4.80
CA ALA A 157 -5.91 17.26 -5.93
C ALA A 157 -5.93 18.79 -6.06
N LYS A 158 -6.16 19.49 -4.94
CA LYS A 158 -6.14 20.95 -4.88
C LYS A 158 -4.77 21.52 -5.25
N ALA A 159 -3.69 20.90 -4.78
CA ALA A 159 -2.32 21.33 -5.07
C ALA A 159 -1.96 21.17 -6.55
N MET A 160 -2.49 20.14 -7.22
CA MET A 160 -2.39 19.95 -8.67
C MET A 160 -3.24 20.91 -9.50
N GLY A 161 -4.03 21.77 -8.84
CA GLY A 161 -4.88 22.77 -9.50
C GLY A 161 -6.30 22.30 -9.82
N ASN A 162 -6.69 21.09 -9.39
CA ASN A 162 -8.07 20.63 -9.56
C ASN A 162 -8.93 21.00 -8.34
N THR A 163 -9.89 21.90 -8.54
CA THR A 163 -10.77 22.41 -7.48
C THR A 163 -12.24 22.07 -7.66
N GLU A 164 -12.63 21.50 -8.81
CA GLU A 164 -14.04 21.19 -9.11
C GLU A 164 -14.50 19.90 -8.42
N TYR A 165 -13.62 18.90 -8.36
CA TYR A 165 -13.85 17.62 -7.70
C TYR A 165 -12.50 17.02 -7.28
N VAL A 166 -12.53 15.96 -6.48
CA VAL A 166 -11.33 15.19 -6.14
C VAL A 166 -11.22 14.00 -7.11
N PRO A 167 -10.20 13.96 -7.99
CA PRO A 167 -9.97 12.83 -8.89
C PRO A 167 -9.78 11.52 -8.13
N VAL A 168 -10.12 10.40 -8.77
CA VAL A 168 -9.67 9.09 -8.28
C VAL A 168 -8.15 9.00 -8.34
N LEU A 169 -7.59 8.24 -7.40
CA LEU A 169 -6.18 7.94 -7.34
C LEU A 169 -5.93 6.59 -8.01
N VAL A 170 -5.04 6.56 -8.99
CA VAL A 170 -4.71 5.36 -9.77
C VAL A 170 -3.24 5.04 -9.60
N ASP A 171 -2.92 3.84 -9.13
CA ASP A 171 -1.55 3.32 -9.08
C ASP A 171 -1.22 2.65 -10.42
N GLN A 172 -0.32 3.27 -11.20
CA GLN A 172 0.03 2.79 -12.53
C GLN A 172 0.78 1.45 -12.41
N LEU A 173 0.30 0.44 -13.14
CA LEU A 173 0.93 -0.88 -13.14
C LEU A 173 2.19 -0.90 -14.02
N ALA A 174 3.13 -1.75 -13.64
CA ALA A 174 4.19 -2.18 -14.54
C ALA A 174 3.58 -3.00 -15.68
N ASN A 175 4.12 -2.83 -16.89
CA ASN A 175 3.83 -3.74 -17.99
C ASN A 175 4.66 -5.00 -17.80
N GLU A 176 4.01 -6.17 -17.70
CA GLU A 176 4.70 -7.44 -17.45
C GLU A 176 5.54 -7.88 -18.66
N ASP A 177 5.18 -7.42 -19.87
CA ASP A 177 5.84 -7.80 -21.12
C ASP A 177 7.00 -6.87 -21.51
N GLU A 178 7.18 -5.76 -20.81
CA GLU A 178 8.19 -4.74 -21.13
C GLU A 178 9.18 -4.53 -19.99
N ALA A 179 10.46 -4.52 -20.33
CA ALA A 179 11.50 -4.14 -19.38
C ALA A 179 11.34 -2.66 -19.00
N ARG A 180 11.43 -2.37 -17.70
CA ARG A 180 11.44 -0.98 -17.20
C ARG A 180 12.62 -0.22 -17.82
N PRO A 181 12.39 0.92 -18.50
CA PRO A 181 13.48 1.75 -19.00
C PRO A 181 14.37 2.25 -17.84
N VAL A 182 15.65 2.40 -18.11
CA VAL A 182 16.61 2.93 -17.11
C VAL A 182 16.21 4.37 -16.75
N GLY A 183 16.17 4.66 -15.45
CA GLY A 183 15.79 5.99 -14.93
C GLY A 183 14.28 6.25 -14.79
N GLU A 184 13.42 5.37 -15.30
CA GLU A 184 11.96 5.48 -15.08
C GLU A 184 11.57 5.02 -13.68
N PRO A 185 10.54 5.61 -13.06
CA PRO A 185 10.03 5.18 -11.76
C PRO A 185 9.62 3.70 -11.76
N LEU A 186 9.91 3.00 -10.67
CA LEU A 186 9.48 1.63 -10.48
C LEU A 186 7.98 1.57 -10.22
N ARG A 187 7.25 0.90 -11.11
CA ARG A 187 5.83 0.61 -10.97
C ARG A 187 5.65 -0.76 -10.34
N LYS A 188 4.57 -0.94 -9.58
CA LYS A 188 4.24 -2.23 -8.97
C LYS A 188 3.62 -3.16 -10.01
N MET A 189 3.97 -4.45 -9.94
CA MET A 189 3.20 -5.49 -10.63
C MET A 189 1.92 -5.81 -9.86
N LYS A 190 0.95 -6.48 -10.50
CA LYS A 190 -0.33 -6.85 -9.85
C LYS A 190 -0.10 -7.68 -8.58
N GLN A 191 0.86 -8.59 -8.62
CA GLN A 191 1.15 -9.53 -7.53
C GLN A 191 1.68 -8.79 -6.28
N ASN A 192 2.31 -7.62 -6.45
CA ASN A 192 2.84 -6.81 -5.34
C ASN A 192 1.72 -6.33 -4.40
N TYR A 193 0.48 -6.18 -4.90
CA TYR A 193 -0.66 -5.76 -4.07
C TYR A 193 -1.21 -6.86 -3.18
N LEU A 194 -0.80 -8.11 -3.39
CA LEU A 194 -1.07 -9.25 -2.52
C LEU A 194 -0.03 -9.38 -1.39
N GLY A 195 1.11 -8.68 -1.53
CA GLY A 195 2.20 -8.68 -0.57
C GLY A 195 1.88 -7.85 0.67
N PHE A 196 2.06 -8.44 1.85
CA PHE A 196 1.93 -7.74 3.12
C PHE A 196 3.15 -7.97 4.00
N TYR A 197 3.63 -6.92 4.66
CA TYR A 197 4.73 -7.05 5.61
C TYR A 197 4.38 -8.01 6.76
N MET A 198 3.17 -7.87 7.33
CA MET A 198 2.61 -8.85 8.27
C MET A 198 1.77 -9.87 7.49
N THR A 199 2.39 -10.99 7.15
CA THR A 199 1.79 -12.07 6.36
C THR A 199 0.84 -12.92 7.22
N PRO A 200 -0.10 -13.66 6.60
CA PRO A 200 -0.87 -14.68 7.32
C PRO A 200 0.04 -15.62 8.10
N TRP A 201 1.12 -16.11 7.47
CA TRP A 201 2.05 -17.03 8.13
C TRP A 201 2.68 -16.45 9.40
N LYS A 202 3.06 -15.17 9.42
CA LYS A 202 3.55 -14.51 10.64
C LYS A 202 2.50 -14.53 11.76
N HIS A 203 1.24 -14.27 11.44
CA HIS A 203 0.14 -14.37 12.41
C HIS A 203 -0.04 -15.81 12.93
N ALA A 204 0.01 -16.82 12.05
CA ALA A 204 -0.07 -18.23 12.46
C ALA A 204 1.07 -18.62 13.41
N MET A 205 2.31 -18.21 13.09
CA MET A 205 3.48 -18.46 13.94
C MET A 205 3.33 -17.79 15.31
N TYR A 206 2.91 -16.52 15.35
CA TYR A 206 2.64 -15.84 16.62
C TYR A 206 1.51 -16.50 17.41
N ALA A 207 0.45 -16.98 16.75
CA ALA A 207 -0.61 -17.72 17.43
C ALA A 207 -0.04 -18.96 18.14
N GLY A 208 0.80 -19.73 17.45
CA GLY A 208 1.51 -20.89 18.00
C GLY A 208 2.36 -20.54 19.22
N ILE A 209 3.17 -19.47 19.15
CA ILE A 209 3.95 -18.98 20.30
C ILE A 209 3.03 -18.67 21.50
N TRP A 210 1.96 -17.91 21.29
CA TRP A 210 1.06 -17.51 22.38
C TRP A 210 0.32 -18.68 23.02
N TYR A 211 -0.15 -19.65 22.23
CA TYR A 211 -0.77 -20.85 22.77
C TYR A 211 0.23 -21.73 23.53
N THR A 212 1.45 -21.87 23.00
CA THR A 212 2.52 -22.64 23.67
C THR A 212 2.85 -22.03 25.03
N LEU A 213 3.05 -20.71 25.09
CA LEU A 213 3.31 -20.00 26.35
C LEU A 213 2.15 -20.17 27.35
N ALA A 214 0.89 -20.10 26.88
CA ALA A 214 -0.27 -20.31 27.73
C ALA A 214 -0.33 -21.75 28.29
N ILE A 215 -0.06 -22.76 27.47
CA ILE A 215 -0.05 -24.17 27.87
C ILE A 215 1.07 -24.43 28.89
N LEU A 216 2.30 -23.98 28.61
CA LEU A 216 3.44 -24.16 29.50
C LEU A 216 3.23 -23.43 30.84
N GLY A 217 2.75 -22.18 30.79
CA GLY A 217 2.42 -21.40 31.98
C GLY A 217 1.37 -22.08 32.85
N THR A 218 0.28 -22.53 32.23
CA THR A 218 -0.79 -23.26 32.93
C THR A 218 -0.28 -24.57 33.53
N GLY A 219 0.54 -25.33 32.77
CA GLY A 219 1.15 -26.57 33.23
C GLY A 219 2.09 -26.38 34.42
N MET A 220 2.93 -25.33 34.40
CA MET A 220 3.83 -24.99 35.52
C MET A 220 3.05 -24.61 36.78
N VAL A 221 2.02 -23.77 36.65
CA VAL A 221 1.12 -23.39 37.76
C VAL A 221 0.46 -24.64 38.33
N PHE A 222 -0.14 -25.46 37.48
CA PHE A 222 -0.80 -26.70 37.89
C PHE A 222 0.17 -27.64 38.63
N HIS A 223 1.38 -27.86 38.09
CA HIS A 223 2.40 -28.70 38.73
C HIS A 223 2.84 -28.14 40.09
N ARG A 224 3.07 -26.82 40.19
CA ARG A 224 3.51 -26.14 41.42
C ARG A 224 2.47 -26.21 42.55
N PHE A 225 1.20 -26.01 42.24
CA PHE A 225 0.15 -26.02 43.26
C PHE A 225 -0.34 -27.43 43.60
N ARG A 226 -0.37 -28.35 42.63
CA ARG A 226 -0.68 -29.77 42.88
C ARG A 226 0.38 -30.46 43.74
N SER A 227 1.66 -30.16 43.55
CA SER A 227 2.73 -30.69 44.40
C SER A 227 2.66 -30.16 45.84
N THR A 228 2.28 -28.88 46.02
CA THR A 228 2.07 -28.27 47.34
C THR A 228 0.88 -28.90 48.07
N ALA A 229 -0.27 -29.04 47.38
CA ALA A 229 -1.46 -29.67 47.95
C ALA A 229 -1.22 -31.13 48.34
N ARG A 230 -0.47 -31.89 47.53
CA ARG A 230 -0.07 -33.28 47.85
C ARG A 230 0.84 -33.37 49.08
N ARG A 231 1.80 -32.45 49.23
CA ARG A 231 2.67 -32.40 50.42
C ARG A 231 1.89 -32.05 51.69
N ALA A 232 0.99 -31.06 51.62
CA ALA A 232 0.13 -30.68 52.74
C ALA A 232 -0.86 -31.77 53.16
N ALA A 233 -1.37 -32.57 52.20
CA ALA A 233 -2.22 -33.72 52.51
C ALA A 233 -1.44 -34.85 53.22
N LYS A 234 -0.22 -35.15 52.77
CA LYS A 234 0.64 -36.16 53.41
C LYS A 234 1.06 -35.79 54.84
N SER A 235 1.25 -34.50 55.15
CA SER A 235 1.62 -34.07 56.51
C SER A 235 0.44 -34.06 57.49
N LYS A 236 -0.81 -34.17 57.02
CA LYS A 236 -2.00 -34.28 57.88
C LYS A 236 -2.41 -35.73 58.17
N SER A 237 -1.86 -36.69 57.43
CA SER A 237 -2.14 -38.13 57.59
C SER A 237 -1.03 -38.90 58.32
N ALA A 238 0.00 -38.20 58.78
CA ALA A 238 1.11 -38.71 59.59
C ALA A 238 1.02 -38.07 60.97
#